data_AF-A0A2G1X5X1-F1
#
_entry.id   AF-A0A2G1X5X1-F1
#
_cell.length_a   1.000
_cell.length_b   1.000
_cell.length_c   1.000
_cell.angle_alpha   90.00
_cell.angle_beta   90.00
_cell.angle_gamma   90.00
#
_symmetry.space_group_name_H-M   'P 1'
#
loop_
_entity.id
_entity.type
_entity.pdbx_description
1 polymer ?
#
loop_
_entity_poly.entity_id
_entity_poly.type
_entity_poly.pdbx_seq_one_letter_code
_entity_poly.pdbx_strand_id
1 'polypeptide(L)' 'MEYQPGVCNIGPTQQRRRLLLGVGSLLAAAAYVAAAVALAWPRWALIASVVPLYGAAMGALQYRERFCI' A
#
# COMPACT_ATOMS: atom_id res chain seq x y z
N MET A 1 5.75 21.44 10.54
CA MET A 1 5.78 20.57 11.73
C MET A 1 7.23 20.46 12.14
N GLU A 2 7.54 20.82 13.37
CA GLU A 2 8.89 20.72 13.92
C GLU A 2 9.20 19.25 14.16
N TYR A 3 10.39 18.79 13.77
CA TYR A 3 10.81 17.40 14.02
C TYR A 3 10.93 17.14 15.52
N GLN A 4 10.30 16.07 15.99
CA GLN A 4 10.25 15.69 17.40
C GLN A 4 11.00 14.35 17.61
N PRO A 5 12.20 14.36 18.20
CA PRO A 5 12.99 13.15 18.38
C PRO A 5 12.28 12.16 19.34
N GLY A 6 12.38 10.86 19.05
CA GLY A 6 11.74 9.80 19.86
C GLY A 6 10.28 9.48 19.50
N VAL A 7 9.67 10.22 18.57
CA VAL A 7 8.36 9.89 17.99
C VAL A 7 8.44 9.82 16.46
N CYS A 8 7.45 9.21 15.85
CA CYS A 8 7.40 9.08 14.41
C CYS A 8 7.01 10.37 13.69
N ASN A 9 8.00 11.03 13.08
CA ASN A 9 7.79 12.25 12.31
C ASN A 9 7.93 11.99 10.81
N ILE A 10 6.85 11.55 10.19
CA ILE A 10 6.72 11.58 8.74
C ILE A 10 6.28 12.98 8.33
N GLY A 11 7.18 13.75 7.72
CA GLY A 11 6.86 15.03 7.10
C GLY A 11 5.90 14.89 5.91
N PRO A 12 5.24 15.98 5.46
CA PRO A 12 4.21 15.93 4.41
C PRO A 12 4.68 15.31 3.09
N THR A 13 5.95 15.48 2.73
CA THR A 13 6.58 14.84 1.56
C THR A 13 6.70 13.32 1.71
N GLN A 14 7.10 12.83 2.89
CA GLN A 14 7.16 11.39 3.14
C GLN A 14 5.75 10.78 3.24
N GLN A 15 4.80 11.50 3.83
CA GLN A 15 3.40 11.09 3.92
C GLN A 15 2.82 10.86 2.52
N ARG A 16 3.02 11.85 1.62
CA ARG A 16 2.60 11.75 0.21
C ARG A 16 3.27 10.58 -0.50
N ARG A 17 4.56 10.31 -0.21
CA ARG A 17 5.27 9.15 -0.79
C ARG A 17 4.67 7.83 -0.32
N ARG A 18 4.30 7.70 0.97
CA ARG A 18 3.64 6.49 1.49
C ARG A 18 2.25 6.29 0.88
N LEU A 19 1.49 7.38 0.69
CA LEU A 19 0.22 7.32 -0.02
C LEU A 19 0.38 6.87 -1.46
N LEU A 20 1.36 7.42 -2.20
CA LEU A 20 1.63 7.01 -3.57
C LEU A 20 2.01 5.53 -3.67
N LEU A 21 2.82 5.04 -2.73
CA LEU A 21 3.13 3.60 -2.64
C LEU A 21 1.87 2.78 -2.37
N GLY A 22 1.01 3.20 -1.42
CA GLY A 22 -0.25 2.50 -1.13
C GLY A 22 -1.21 2.47 -2.32
N VAL A 23 -1.38 3.59 -3.02
CA VAL A 23 -2.18 3.67 -4.25
C VAL A 23 -1.58 2.80 -5.35
N GLY A 24 -0.26 2.84 -5.53
CA GLY A 24 0.44 2.00 -6.50
C GLY A 24 0.24 0.50 -6.22
N SER A 25 0.32 0.09 -4.96
CA SER A 25 0.05 -1.29 -4.55
C SER A 25 -1.42 -1.67 -4.79
N LEU A 26 -2.37 -0.78 -4.56
CA LEU A 26 -3.79 -1.04 -4.85
C LEU A 26 -4.04 -1.23 -6.35
N LEU A 27 -3.43 -0.39 -7.19
CA LEU A 27 -3.50 -0.54 -8.65
C LEU A 27 -2.88 -1.85 -9.11
N ALA A 28 -1.75 -2.25 -8.53
CA ALA A 28 -1.12 -3.53 -8.81
C ALA A 28 -2.02 -4.73 -8.41
N ALA A 29 -2.68 -4.66 -7.25
CA ALA A 29 -3.65 -5.68 -6.84
C ALA A 29 -4.82 -5.79 -7.83
N ALA A 30 -5.41 -4.65 -8.23
CA ALA A 30 -6.51 -4.62 -9.19
C ALA A 30 -6.09 -5.20 -10.56
N ALA A 31 -4.92 -4.81 -11.06
CA ALA A 31 -4.38 -5.33 -12.31
C ALA A 31 -4.12 -6.84 -12.24
N TYR A 32 -3.55 -7.33 -11.14
CA TYR A 32 -3.29 -8.74 -10.93
C TYR A 32 -4.59 -9.56 -10.91
N VAL A 33 -5.60 -9.12 -10.15
CA VAL A 33 -6.90 -9.80 -10.09
C VAL A 33 -7.58 -9.79 -11.45
N ALA A 34 -7.56 -8.66 -12.15
CA ALA A 34 -8.12 -8.56 -13.50
C ALA A 34 -7.44 -9.54 -14.48
N ALA A 35 -6.11 -9.64 -14.44
CA ALA A 35 -5.36 -10.60 -15.25
C ALA A 35 -5.69 -12.05 -14.89
N ALA A 36 -5.75 -12.38 -13.59
CA ALA A 36 -6.10 -13.72 -13.13
C ALA A 36 -7.49 -14.15 -13.60
N VAL A 37 -8.47 -13.24 -13.58
CA VAL A 37 -9.83 -13.51 -14.07
C VAL A 37 -9.85 -13.61 -15.61
N ALA A 38 -9.24 -12.67 -16.32
CA ALA A 38 -9.23 -12.63 -17.78
C ALA A 38 -8.53 -13.84 -18.42
N LEU A 39 -7.51 -14.37 -17.74
CA LEU A 39 -6.74 -15.54 -18.18
C LEU A 39 -7.22 -16.85 -17.55
N ALA A 40 -8.35 -16.83 -16.83
CA ALA A 40 -8.95 -18.01 -16.18
C ALA A 40 -7.96 -18.79 -15.29
N TRP A 41 -7.12 -18.07 -14.56
CA TRP A 41 -6.18 -18.67 -13.63
C TRP A 41 -6.91 -19.43 -12.51
N PRO A 42 -6.24 -20.43 -11.90
CA PRO A 42 -6.83 -21.16 -10.79
C PRO A 42 -7.12 -20.22 -9.61
N ARG A 43 -8.21 -20.47 -8.90
CA ARG A 43 -8.69 -19.58 -7.80
C ARG A 43 -7.65 -19.33 -6.72
N TRP A 44 -6.74 -20.28 -6.47
CA TRP A 44 -5.68 -20.12 -5.48
C TRP A 44 -4.67 -19.04 -5.87
N ALA A 45 -4.54 -18.69 -7.15
CA ALA A 45 -3.67 -17.60 -7.60
C ALA A 45 -4.07 -16.26 -6.98
N LEU A 46 -5.37 -16.06 -6.68
CA LEU A 46 -5.85 -14.84 -6.02
C LEU A 46 -5.22 -14.60 -4.65
N ILE A 47 -4.69 -15.62 -3.98
CA ILE A 47 -3.97 -15.47 -2.70
C ILE A 47 -2.76 -14.55 -2.87
N ALA A 48 -2.10 -14.54 -4.03
CA ALA A 48 -0.96 -13.65 -4.28
C ALA A 48 -1.35 -12.16 -4.25
N SER A 49 -2.63 -11.81 -4.44
CA SER A 49 -3.13 -10.43 -4.30
C SER A 49 -3.06 -9.90 -2.87
N VAL A 50 -2.92 -10.77 -1.86
CA VAL A 50 -2.76 -10.37 -0.46
C VAL A 50 -1.55 -9.46 -0.26
N VAL A 51 -0.44 -9.71 -0.98
CA VAL A 51 0.79 -8.92 -0.87
C VAL A 51 0.58 -7.45 -1.31
N PRO A 52 0.09 -7.15 -2.52
CA PRO A 52 -0.19 -5.77 -2.92
C PRO A 52 -1.35 -5.15 -2.11
N LEU A 53 -2.36 -5.92 -1.69
CA LEU A 53 -3.41 -5.41 -0.80
C LEU A 53 -2.87 -5.00 0.58
N TYR A 54 -1.95 -5.78 1.14
CA TYR A 54 -1.25 -5.43 2.37
C TYR A 54 -0.46 -4.13 2.19
N GLY A 55 0.29 -3.99 1.09
CA GLY A 55 1.00 -2.74 0.76
C GLY A 55 0.07 -1.53 0.67
N ALA A 56 -1.12 -1.70 0.06
CA ALA A 56 -2.13 -0.65 -0.03
C ALA A 56 -2.65 -0.23 1.35
N ALA A 57 -3.01 -1.20 2.21
CA ALA A 57 -3.48 -0.95 3.56
C ALA A 57 -2.40 -0.24 4.40
N MET A 58 -1.16 -0.71 4.34
CA MET A 58 -0.05 -0.10 5.06
C MET A 58 0.23 1.34 4.60
N GLY A 59 0.23 1.60 3.28
CA GLY A 59 0.41 2.96 2.76
C GLY A 59 -0.68 3.93 3.20
N ALA A 60 -1.94 3.47 3.24
CA ALA A 60 -3.07 4.27 3.73
C ALA A 60 -3.01 4.54 5.24
N LEU A 61 -2.66 3.53 6.04
CA LEU A 61 -2.51 3.68 7.50
C LEU A 61 -1.32 4.58 7.83
N GLN A 62 -0.17 4.41 7.17
CA GLN A 62 1.00 5.28 7.35
C GLN A 62 0.71 6.72 6.91
N TYR A 63 -0.11 6.92 5.86
CA TYR A 63 -0.56 8.25 5.48
C TYR A 63 -1.46 8.89 6.54
N ARG A 64 -2.41 8.14 7.11
CA ARG A 64 -3.37 8.68 8.09
C ARG A 64 -2.75 8.93 9.45
N GLU A 65 -2.09 7.92 9.99
CA GLU A 65 -1.60 7.90 11.37
C GLU A 65 -0.17 8.46 11.50
N ARG A 66 0.49 8.74 10.36
CA ARG A 66 1.86 9.26 10.29
C ARG A 66 2.90 8.34 10.96
N PHE A 67 2.61 7.04 11.01
CA PHE A 67 3.55 6.02 11.48
C PHE A 67 4.71 5.83 10.50
N CYS A 68 5.92 5.84 11.03
CA CYS A 68 7.11 5.29 10.39
C CYS A 68 7.30 3.86 10.89
N ILE A 69 7.33 2.95 9.93
CA ILE A 69 7.62 1.53 10.08
C ILE A 69 8.83 1.28 9.20
#